data_AF-K9TFV3-F1
#
_entry.id   AF-K9TFV3-F1
#
_cell.length_a   1.000
_cell.length_b   1.000
_cell.length_c   1.000
_cell.angle_alpha   90.00
_cell.angle_beta   90.00
_cell.angle_gamma   90.00
#
_symmetry.space_group_name_H-M   'P 1'
#
loop_
_entity.id
_entity.type
_entity.pdbx_description
1 polymer ?
#
loop_
_entity_poly.entity_id
_entity_poly.type
_entity_poly.pdbx_seq_one_letter_code
_entity_poly.pdbx_strand_id
1 'polypeptide(L)' 'MTLEQVLQLAKQLSLSDKVRLIEQLALEIQRELPPTDSQPRRSLWGLCADLGTAPSAEEIDEARRDVWGSSVQE' A
#
# COMPACT_ATOMS: atom_id res chain seq x y z
N MET A 1 30.98 -15.70 -9.88
CA MET A 1 30.63 -14.61 -10.81
C MET A 1 30.25 -13.40 -9.96
N THR A 2 30.77 -12.21 -10.24
CA THR A 2 30.42 -10.97 -9.51
C THR A 2 29.46 -10.11 -10.32
N LEU A 3 28.77 -9.16 -9.67
CA LEU A 3 27.89 -8.21 -10.36
C LEU A 3 28.66 -7.41 -11.42
N GLU A 4 29.88 -6.97 -11.10
CA GLU A 4 30.74 -6.23 -12.00
C GLU A 4 31.07 -7.05 -13.24
N GLN A 5 31.35 -8.35 -13.09
CA GLN A 5 31.61 -9.25 -14.21
C GLN A 5 30.38 -9.38 -15.12
N VAL A 6 29.17 -9.52 -14.54
CA VAL A 6 27.91 -9.58 -15.30
C VAL A 6 27.65 -8.27 -16.04
N LEU A 7 27.87 -7.13 -15.39
CA LEU A 7 27.70 -5.81 -16.01
C LEU A 7 28.65 -5.61 -17.19
N GLN A 8 29.89 -6.08 -17.09
CA GLN A 8 30.84 -6.00 -18.21
C GLN A 8 30.38 -6.85 -19.41
N LEU A 9 29.81 -8.03 -19.17
CA LEU A 9 29.24 -8.87 -20.22
C LEU A 9 27.97 -8.24 -20.83
N ALA A 10 27.06 -7.74 -19.99
CA ALA A 10 25.84 -7.08 -20.45
C ALA A 10 26.12 -5.83 -21.30
N LYS A 11 27.23 -5.13 -21.04
CA LYS A 11 27.66 -3.97 -21.86
C LYS A 11 27.99 -4.35 -23.30
N GLN A 12 28.41 -5.59 -23.58
CA GLN A 12 28.76 -6.07 -24.92
C GLN A 12 27.52 -6.38 -25.78
N LEU A 13 26.33 -6.45 -25.18
CA LEU A 13 25.09 -6.71 -25.89
C LEU A 13 24.65 -5.53 -26.76
N SER A 14 23.90 -5.85 -27.82
CA SER A 14 23.18 -4.86 -28.62
C SER A 14 22.16 -4.11 -27.76
N LEU A 15 21.71 -2.93 -28.21
CA LEU A 15 20.71 -2.16 -27.46
C LEU A 15 19.40 -2.95 -27.28
N SER A 16 18.95 -3.66 -28.32
CA SER A 16 17.75 -4.50 -28.26
C SER A 16 17.90 -5.65 -27.26
N ASP A 17 19.08 -6.27 -27.19
CA ASP A 17 19.30 -7.38 -26.25
C ASP A 17 19.43 -6.89 -24.80
N LYS A 18 19.96 -5.68 -24.58
CA LYS A 18 19.95 -5.04 -23.25
C LYS A 18 18.52 -4.81 -22.76
N VAL A 19 17.62 -4.34 -23.62
CA VAL A 19 16.21 -4.15 -23.26
C VAL A 19 15.57 -5.49 -22.90
N ARG A 20 15.76 -6.52 -23.72
CA ARG A 20 15.26 -7.88 -23.43
C ARG A 20 15.80 -8.45 -22.12
N LEU A 21 17.09 -8.24 -21.84
CA LEU A 21 17.72 -8.68 -20.59
C LEU A 21 17.07 -8.02 -19.37
N ILE A 22 16.82 -6.71 -19.45
CA ILE A 22 16.14 -5.96 -18.37
C ILE A 22 14.72 -6.48 -18.16
N GLU A 23 13.96 -6.70 -19.22
CA GLU A 23 12.59 -7.22 -19.15
C GLU A 23 12.54 -8.60 -18.48
N GLN A 24 13.43 -9.52 -18.88
CA GLN A 24 13.49 -10.86 -18.30
C GLN A 24 13.90 -10.82 -16.82
N LEU A 25 14.95 -10.08 -16.47
CA LEU A 25 15.38 -9.93 -15.09
C LEU A 25 14.31 -9.29 -14.22
N ALA A 26 13.60 -8.27 -14.71
CA ALA A 26 12.53 -7.63 -13.98
C ALA A 26 11.38 -8.60 -13.65
N LEU A 27 11.05 -9.51 -14.56
CA LEU A 27 10.03 -10.55 -14.34
C LEU A 27 10.49 -11.61 -13.34
N GLU A 28 11.75 -12.02 -13.41
CA GLU A 28 12.34 -12.98 -12.47
C GLU A 28 12.39 -12.41 -11.05
N ILE A 29 12.87 -11.17 -10.90
CA ILE A 29 12.89 -10.45 -9.61
C ILE A 29 11.48 -10.36 -9.02
N GLN A 30 10.46 -10.07 -9.83
CA GLN A 30 9.06 -10.02 -9.36
C GLN A 30 8.55 -11.37 -8.85
N ARG A 31 9.02 -12.48 -9.39
CA ARG A 31 8.64 -13.84 -8.94
C ARG A 31 9.38 -14.25 -7.67
N GLU A 32 10.61 -13.78 -7.50
CA GLU A 32 11.45 -14.07 -6.34
C GLU A 32 11.18 -13.14 -5.16
N LEU A 33 10.69 -11.93 -5.43
CA LEU A 33 10.20 -11.04 -4.39
C LEU A 33 9.09 -11.79 -3.65
N PRO A 34 9.20 -11.94 -2.31
CA PRO A 34 8.07 -12.45 -1.53
C PRO A 34 6.86 -11.56 -1.86
N PRO A 35 5.63 -12.11 -1.86
CA PRO A 35 4.45 -11.25 -1.88
C PRO A 35 4.72 -10.18 -0.84
N THR A 36 4.62 -8.91 -1.21
CA THR A 36 4.86 -7.81 -0.28
C THR A 36 3.91 -8.07 0.87
N ASP A 37 4.43 -8.70 1.92
CA ASP A 37 3.60 -9.33 2.93
C ASP A 37 2.84 -8.17 3.50
N SER A 38 1.55 -8.17 3.17
CA SER A 38 0.59 -7.22 3.68
C SER A 38 0.78 -7.31 5.18
N GLN A 39 1.47 -6.32 5.75
CA GLN A 39 1.64 -6.22 7.19
C GLN A 39 0.29 -6.55 7.80
N PRO A 40 0.23 -7.44 8.81
CA PRO A 40 -1.04 -7.93 9.33
C PRO A 40 -1.94 -6.73 9.53
N ARG A 41 -3.04 -6.67 8.75
CA ARG A 41 -3.90 -5.49 8.73
C ARG A 41 -4.32 -5.25 10.16
N ARG A 42 -3.94 -4.09 10.71
CA ARG A 42 -4.35 -3.74 12.07
C ARG A 42 -5.87 -3.74 12.09
N SER A 43 -6.45 -4.48 13.04
CA SER A 43 -7.89 -4.44 13.26
C SER A 43 -8.32 -3.01 13.49
N LEU A 44 -9.43 -2.58 12.86
CA LEU A 44 -10.04 -1.28 13.13
C LEU A 44 -10.34 -1.10 14.62
N TRP A 45 -10.64 -2.20 15.32
CA TRP A 45 -10.79 -2.21 16.77
C TRP A 45 -9.53 -1.73 17.50
N GLY A 46 -8.35 -2.18 17.06
CA GLY A 46 -7.07 -1.76 17.63
C GLY A 46 -6.72 -0.31 17.30
N LEU A 47 -7.20 0.21 16.17
CA LEU A 47 -7.02 1.62 15.79
C LEU A 47 -7.89 2.56 16.63
N CYS A 48 -9.06 2.10 17.08
CA CYS A 48 -9.99 2.89 17.90
C CYS A 48 -9.81 2.68 19.41
N ALA A 49 -8.84 1.88 19.85
CA ALA A 49 -8.68 1.54 21.27
C ALA A 49 -8.44 2.76 22.17
N ASP A 50 -7.81 3.81 21.64
CA ASP A 50 -7.51 5.04 22.37
C ASP A 50 -8.68 6.04 22.38
N LEU A 51 -9.76 5.78 21.63
CA LEU A 51 -10.94 6.67 21.56
C LEU A 51 -11.89 6.50 22.76
N GLY A 52 -11.62 5.54 23.65
CA GLY A 52 -12.45 5.26 24.82
C GLY A 52 -13.74 4.50 24.49
N THR A 53 -14.76 4.66 25.33
CA THR A 53 -16.04 3.97 25.16
C THR A 53 -16.80 4.52 23.96
N ALA A 54 -17.37 3.63 23.15
CA ALA A 54 -18.24 4.04 22.06
C ALA A 54 -19.47 4.80 22.60
N PRO A 55 -19.89 5.89 21.94
CA PRO A 55 -21.06 6.66 22.36
C PRO A 55 -22.35 5.82 22.27
N SER A 56 -23.35 6.19 23.06
CA SER A 56 -24.68 5.56 23.02
C SER A 56 -25.42 5.91 21.74
N ALA A 57 -26.50 5.16 21.45
CA ALA A 57 -27.34 5.44 20.29
C ALA A 57 -27.97 6.84 20.37
N GLU A 58 -28.41 7.23 21.57
CA GLU A 58 -28.98 8.55 21.83
C GLU A 58 -27.97 9.67 21.59
N GLU A 59 -26.72 9.50 22.04
CA GLU A 59 -25.63 10.46 21.82
C GLU A 59 -25.30 10.61 20.32
N ILE A 60 -25.32 9.51 19.57
CA ILE A 60 -25.12 9.53 18.11
C ILE A 60 -26.27 10.26 17.41
N ASP A 61 -27.52 10.03 17.83
CA ASP A 61 -28.68 10.65 17.22
C ASP A 61 -28.79 12.14 17.56
N GLU A 62 -28.36 12.57 18.74
CA GLU A 62 -28.17 13.98 19.10
C GLU A 62 -27.12 14.65 18.20
N ALA A 63 -25.93 14.06 18.08
CA ALA A 63 -24.86 14.61 17.24
C ALA A 63 -25.26 14.71 15.76
N ARG A 64 -26.03 13.75 15.24
CA ARG A 64 -26.59 13.81 13.88
C ARG A 64 -27.55 14.99 13.71
N ARG A 65 -28.42 15.21 14.70
CA ARG A 65 -29.35 16.35 14.70
C ARG A 65 -28.60 17.68 14.76
N ASP A 66 -27.55 17.78 15.55
CA ASP A 66 -26.76 19.02 15.66
C ASP A 66 -26.02 19.36 14.34
N VAL A 67 -25.38 18.36 13.72
CA VAL A 67 -24.58 18.57 12.50
C VAL A 67 -25.45 18.81 11.27
N TRP A 68 -26.56 18.08 11.10
CA TRP A 68 -27.41 18.18 9.91
C TRP A 68 -28.68 19.02 10.10
N GLY A 69 -29.18 19.18 11.33
CA GLY A 69 -30.36 19.99 11.65
C GLY A 69 -30.10 21.50 11.58
N SER A 70 -28.84 21.93 11.58
CA SER A 70 -28.45 23.32 11.37
C SER A 70 -28.56 23.80 9.90
N SER A 71 -29.04 22.94 8.99
CA SER A 71 -29.11 23.23 7.53
C SER A 71 -30.46 23.81 7.06
N VAL A 72 -31.25 24.42 7.94
CA VAL A 72 -32.44 25.20 7.55
C VAL A 72 -32.49 26.49 8.35
N GLN A 73 -31.99 27.56 7.72
CA GLN A 73 -32.33 28.93 8.07
C GLN A 73 -32.63 29.65 6.75
N GLU A 74 -33.90 29.65 6.37
CA GLU A 74 -34.50 30.65 5.45
C GLU A 74 -34.90 31.90 6.24
#